data_AF-A0A6A0K0Z9-F1
#
_entry.id   AF-A0A6A0K0Z9-F1
#
_cell.length_a   1.000
_cell.length_b   1.000
_cell.length_c   1.000
_cell.angle_alpha   90.00
_cell.angle_beta   90.00
_cell.angle_gamma   90.00
#
_symmetry.space_group_name_H-M   'P 1'
#
loop_
_entity.id
_entity.type
_entity.pdbx_description
1 polymer ?
#
loop_
_entity_poly.entity_id
_entity_poly.type
_entity_poly.pdbx_seq_one_letter_code
_entity_poly.pdbx_strand_id
1 'polypeptide(L)'
;MFQSVNSKVDFPELENEILNWWEENNIPDKYMSKNENSDKRYSFIDGPITANNPMGVHHAWGRSYKDLFARFRTMQGYKQRYQNGFDGQGLWIEVEVEKELGFQSKTDIEKFGVGKFVTKCKERVQKFADIITSQSIRLAQWNHWDNSYHTMSDENNYTIWHFLKTCQERDLIYQGTDVMPWCPRCSTGLSEHEIVTEGYIETDHPGLFVKFPILDSGSKRTPNESILIWTTTPWTLSSNCAAAVNEDMDYVKVEQDGEFYYLAKSRLNILKGEHEIVSHMKGKDLVGLKYQGPFDELPVQKDRDHRVLAWDEVSEGEGTGIVHIAPGAGKEDFALGKREGIEPIAPLNDLGDFIEGFDWLTGLNVYDVNDKIYESLKSKNVFYRVEKYTHRYPHCWRCGSELVFRLVNEWFIKMDPLRESLARVTQNINWVPEFGMKRELDWLKNMDDWMISKKRYYGLALPIWEFEDGSFYVVGSK
;
A
#
# COMPACT_ATOMS: atom_id res chain seq x y z
N MET A 1 62.36 -10.26 -15.71
CA MET A 1 61.70 -11.44 -16.31
C MET A 1 60.32 -11.52 -15.69
N PHE A 2 59.26 -11.63 -16.51
CA PHE A 2 57.91 -11.85 -15.98
C PHE A 2 57.78 -13.28 -15.45
N GLN A 3 56.92 -13.48 -14.45
CA GLN A 3 56.57 -14.82 -13.98
C GLN A 3 55.80 -15.57 -15.08
N SER A 4 56.03 -16.89 -15.17
CA SER A 4 55.31 -17.75 -16.11
C SER A 4 53.84 -17.84 -15.70
N VAL A 5 52.92 -17.62 -16.63
CA VAL A 5 51.47 -17.66 -16.38
C VAL A 5 50.91 -19.03 -16.80
N ASN A 6 50.08 -19.63 -15.93
CA ASN A 6 49.36 -20.87 -16.26
C ASN A 6 48.21 -20.56 -17.22
N SER A 7 48.02 -21.40 -18.25
CA SER A 7 46.92 -21.23 -19.22
C SER A 7 45.54 -21.56 -18.63
N LYS A 8 45.49 -22.27 -17.49
CA LYS A 8 44.28 -22.47 -16.69
C LYS A 8 44.36 -21.58 -15.46
N VAL A 9 43.52 -20.56 -15.41
CA VAL A 9 43.44 -19.62 -14.28
C VAL A 9 42.21 -19.97 -13.45
N ASP A 10 42.41 -20.20 -12.16
CA ASP A 10 41.35 -20.27 -11.16
C ASP A 10 41.07 -18.83 -10.68
N PHE A 11 40.03 -18.21 -11.23
CA PHE A 11 39.67 -16.83 -10.86
C PHE A 11 39.23 -16.69 -9.41
N PRO A 12 38.38 -17.58 -8.85
CA PRO A 12 38.05 -17.54 -7.42
C PRO A 12 39.27 -17.57 -6.50
N GLU A 13 40.26 -18.42 -6.77
CA GLU A 13 41.49 -18.49 -5.99
C GLU A 13 42.32 -17.21 -6.15
N LEU A 14 42.53 -16.76 -7.40
CA LEU A 14 43.27 -15.53 -7.71
C LEU A 14 42.64 -14.29 -7.04
N GLU A 15 41.31 -14.19 -7.03
CA GLU A 15 40.61 -13.11 -6.33
C GLU A 15 40.88 -13.13 -4.83
N ASN A 16 40.87 -14.31 -4.20
CA ASN A 16 41.17 -14.44 -2.77
C ASN A 16 42.64 -14.05 -2.49
N GLU A 17 43.58 -14.46 -3.34
CA GLU A 17 44.98 -14.03 -3.23
C GLU A 17 45.12 -12.50 -3.30
N ILE A 18 44.41 -11.85 -4.23
CA ILE A 18 44.41 -10.39 -4.38
C ILE A 18 43.77 -9.69 -3.18
N LEU A 19 42.64 -10.21 -2.68
CA LEU A 19 41.96 -9.66 -1.51
C LEU A 19 42.87 -9.74 -0.26
N ASN A 20 43.50 -10.89 -0.03
CA ASN A 20 44.45 -11.07 1.07
C ASN A 20 45.64 -10.11 0.93
N TRP A 21 46.19 -9.98 -0.28
CA TRP A 21 47.29 -9.04 -0.52
C TRP A 21 46.87 -7.59 -0.26
N TRP A 22 45.65 -7.19 -0.64
CA TRP A 22 45.13 -5.85 -0.33
C TRP A 22 44.99 -5.61 1.18
N GLU A 23 44.49 -6.59 1.92
CA GLU A 23 44.33 -6.50 3.37
C GLU A 23 45.69 -6.40 4.08
N GLU A 24 46.62 -7.32 3.79
CA GLU A 24 47.97 -7.35 4.37
C GLU A 24 48.74 -6.05 4.13
N ASN A 25 48.53 -5.40 2.99
CA ASN A 25 49.21 -4.17 2.60
C ASN A 25 48.42 -2.90 2.94
N ASN A 26 47.27 -3.04 3.61
CA ASN A 26 46.31 -1.98 3.88
C ASN A 26 46.00 -1.08 2.66
N ILE A 27 45.74 -1.71 1.52
CA ILE A 27 45.45 -1.02 0.26
C ILE A 27 44.13 -0.26 0.31
N PRO A 28 43.01 -0.81 0.84
CA PRO A 28 41.74 -0.10 0.88
C PRO A 28 41.83 1.24 1.62
N ASP A 29 42.40 1.29 2.83
CA ASP A 29 42.49 2.54 3.59
C ASP A 29 43.42 3.56 2.90
N LYS A 30 44.58 3.10 2.41
CA LYS A 30 45.51 3.95 1.65
C LYS A 30 44.84 4.54 0.41
N TYR A 31 44.00 3.76 -0.27
CA TYR A 31 43.27 4.21 -1.44
C TYR A 31 42.16 5.19 -1.09
N MET A 32 41.35 4.89 -0.08
CA MET A 32 40.23 5.73 0.33
C MET A 32 40.72 7.09 0.88
N SER A 33 41.87 7.13 1.55
CA SER A 33 42.51 8.34 2.07
C SER A 33 43.36 9.12 1.04
N LYS A 34 43.65 8.52 -0.14
CA LYS A 34 44.61 9.05 -1.13
C LYS A 34 44.36 10.51 -1.53
N ASN A 35 43.11 10.93 -1.61
CA ASN A 35 42.70 12.25 -2.09
C ASN A 35 42.12 13.14 -0.97
N GLU A 36 42.39 12.87 0.31
CA GLU A 36 41.81 13.62 1.43
C GLU A 36 42.07 15.13 1.39
N ASN A 37 43.19 15.54 0.79
CA ASN A 37 43.60 16.94 0.63
C ASN A 37 43.21 17.53 -0.74
N SER A 38 42.40 16.84 -1.55
CA SER A 38 41.96 17.34 -2.84
C SER A 38 40.89 18.42 -2.71
N ASP A 39 41.02 19.49 -3.49
CA ASP A 39 40.00 20.54 -3.64
C ASP A 39 38.78 20.06 -4.45
N LYS A 40 38.91 18.94 -5.18
CA LYS A 40 37.80 18.34 -5.93
C LYS A 40 37.03 17.37 -5.03
N ARG A 41 35.72 17.57 -4.89
CA ARG A 41 34.85 16.69 -4.10
C ARG A 41 33.84 15.97 -4.98
N TYR A 42 33.67 14.68 -4.74
CA TYR A 42 32.53 13.92 -5.25
C TYR A 42 31.75 13.37 -4.06
N SER A 43 30.44 13.62 -4.06
CA SER A 43 29.53 13.21 -2.99
C SER A 43 28.67 12.08 -3.51
N PHE A 44 28.69 10.96 -2.81
CA PHE A 44 27.84 9.81 -3.07
C PHE A 44 27.11 9.46 -1.78
N ILE A 45 25.80 9.23 -1.91
CA ILE A 45 24.94 8.79 -0.81
C ILE A 45 24.52 7.37 -1.15
N ASP A 46 24.96 6.42 -0.34
CA ASP A 46 24.60 5.03 -0.49
C ASP A 46 23.15 4.82 -0.06
N GLY A 47 22.29 4.35 -0.97
CA GLY A 47 20.96 3.87 -0.61
C GLY A 47 21.10 2.65 0.30
N PRO A 48 20.56 2.67 1.54
CA PRO A 48 20.85 1.66 2.54
C PRO A 48 20.21 0.32 2.15
N ILE A 49 20.95 -0.77 2.31
CA ILE A 49 20.41 -2.12 2.12
C ILE A 49 19.65 -2.55 3.37
N THR A 50 18.48 -3.15 3.21
CA THR A 50 17.77 -3.74 4.35
C THR A 50 18.55 -4.93 4.91
N ALA A 51 18.92 -4.86 6.18
CA ALA A 51 19.72 -5.88 6.86
C ALA A 51 18.83 -6.99 7.43
N ASN A 52 18.00 -7.61 6.59
CA ASN A 52 17.09 -8.69 6.99
C ASN A 52 17.50 -10.07 6.47
N ASN A 53 18.27 -10.16 5.39
CA ASN A 53 18.67 -11.40 4.70
C ASN A 53 20.03 -11.25 4.02
N PRO A 54 20.68 -12.35 3.57
CA PRO A 54 21.93 -12.27 2.80
C PRO A 54 21.71 -11.59 1.44
N MET A 55 22.77 -11.06 0.84
CA MET A 55 22.68 -10.43 -0.48
C MET A 55 22.30 -11.43 -1.58
N GLY A 56 21.18 -11.18 -2.27
CA GLY A 56 20.91 -11.71 -3.60
C GLY A 56 21.72 -11.03 -4.73
N VAL A 57 21.74 -11.65 -5.92
CA VAL A 57 22.51 -11.18 -7.10
C VAL A 57 22.18 -9.73 -7.51
N HIS A 58 20.92 -9.31 -7.35
CA HIS A 58 20.49 -7.94 -7.65
C HIS A 58 21.21 -6.89 -6.77
N HIS A 59 21.55 -7.22 -5.51
CA HIS A 59 22.35 -6.35 -4.66
C HIS A 59 23.79 -6.24 -5.15
N ALA A 60 24.38 -7.36 -5.58
CA ALA A 60 25.73 -7.37 -6.15
C ALA A 60 25.81 -6.46 -7.38
N TRP A 61 24.80 -6.51 -8.25
CA TRP A 61 24.71 -5.62 -9.42
C TRP A 61 24.72 -4.13 -9.02
N GLY A 62 23.85 -3.73 -8.10
CA GLY A 62 23.79 -2.34 -7.61
C GLY A 62 25.11 -1.90 -6.97
N ARG A 63 25.73 -2.74 -6.13
CA ARG A 63 27.00 -2.45 -5.46
C ARG A 63 28.16 -2.32 -6.43
N SER A 64 28.23 -3.17 -7.46
CA SER A 64 29.27 -3.09 -8.50
C SER A 64 29.25 -1.74 -9.24
N TYR A 65 28.07 -1.18 -9.54
CA TYR A 65 28.00 0.16 -10.13
C TYR A 65 28.49 1.24 -9.17
N LYS A 66 28.08 1.18 -7.90
CA LYS A 66 28.50 2.16 -6.88
C LYS A 66 30.02 2.17 -6.71
N ASP A 67 30.64 0.99 -6.64
CA ASP A 67 32.08 0.83 -6.51
C ASP A 67 32.85 1.30 -7.77
N LEU A 68 32.35 0.96 -8.97
CA LEU A 68 32.94 1.41 -10.23
C LEU A 68 33.06 2.93 -10.31
N PHE A 69 31.99 3.66 -9.98
CA PHE A 69 32.01 5.13 -10.01
C PHE A 69 32.88 5.70 -8.90
N ALA A 70 32.85 5.13 -7.69
CA ALA A 70 33.73 5.57 -6.60
C ALA A 70 35.21 5.44 -6.99
N ARG A 71 35.60 4.30 -7.57
CA ARG A 71 36.97 4.08 -8.07
C ARG A 71 37.33 5.04 -9.20
N PHE A 72 36.45 5.19 -10.19
CA PHE A 72 36.67 6.10 -11.32
C PHE A 72 36.92 7.55 -10.84
N ARG A 73 36.12 8.04 -9.90
CA ARG A 73 36.28 9.39 -9.33
C ARG A 73 37.55 9.53 -8.51
N THR A 74 37.96 8.50 -7.77
CA THR A 74 39.24 8.53 -7.04
C THR A 74 40.43 8.57 -7.99
N MET A 75 40.38 7.82 -9.09
CA MET A 75 41.42 7.87 -10.14
C MET A 75 41.52 9.25 -10.81
N GLN A 76 40.42 10.03 -10.83
CA GLN A 76 40.40 11.41 -11.30
C GLN A 76 40.84 12.45 -10.25
N GLY A 77 41.23 12.01 -9.05
CA GLY A 77 41.71 12.87 -7.97
C GLY A 77 40.62 13.50 -7.10
N TYR A 78 39.39 12.98 -7.10
CA TYR A 78 38.32 13.49 -6.24
C TYR A 78 38.44 12.94 -4.81
N LYS A 79 38.23 13.81 -3.82
CA LYS A 79 37.93 13.45 -2.43
C LYS A 79 36.50 12.93 -2.34
N GLN A 80 36.29 11.84 -1.61
CA GLN A 80 35.01 11.15 -1.50
C GLN A 80 34.72 10.67 -0.09
N ARG A 81 33.45 10.41 0.20
CA ARG A 81 33.00 9.70 1.41
C ARG A 81 32.74 8.24 1.03
N TYR A 82 33.38 7.31 1.75
CA TYR A 82 33.20 5.87 1.57
C TYR A 82 32.40 5.32 2.74
N GLN A 83 31.08 5.41 2.67
CA GLN A 83 30.20 4.99 3.75
C GLN A 83 29.03 4.16 3.22
N ASN A 84 28.83 3.00 3.83
CA ASN A 84 27.69 2.11 3.57
C ASN A 84 26.53 2.44 4.53
N GLY A 85 25.31 2.19 4.07
CA GLY A 85 24.10 2.27 4.89
C GLY A 85 23.42 0.92 5.12
N PHE A 86 22.91 0.73 6.33
CA PHE A 86 22.01 -0.38 6.66
C PHE A 86 20.64 0.14 7.08
N ASP A 87 19.62 -0.31 6.36
CA ASP A 87 18.24 -0.15 6.79
C ASP A 87 17.90 -1.29 7.77
N GLY A 88 17.80 -0.92 9.03
CA GLY A 88 17.64 -1.81 10.16
C GLY A 88 16.32 -1.61 10.89
N GLN A 89 15.29 -1.04 10.26
CA GLN A 89 13.98 -0.81 10.87
C GLN A 89 12.84 -1.28 9.97
N GLY A 90 11.66 -1.47 10.56
CA GLY A 90 10.44 -1.72 9.83
C GLY A 90 10.13 -3.20 9.58
N LEU A 91 9.15 -3.37 8.71
CA LEU A 91 8.32 -4.56 8.64
C LEU A 91 9.05 -5.81 8.11
N TRP A 92 10.01 -5.62 7.19
CA TRP A 92 10.81 -6.71 6.64
C TRP A 92 11.64 -7.46 7.69
N ILE A 93 12.00 -6.78 8.78
CA ILE A 93 12.77 -7.37 9.88
C ILE A 93 11.81 -8.08 10.84
N GLU A 94 10.70 -7.42 11.20
CA GLU A 94 9.69 -8.01 12.08
C GLU A 94 9.15 -9.33 11.54
N VAL A 95 8.81 -9.40 10.26
CA VAL A 95 8.25 -10.61 9.62
C VAL A 95 9.21 -11.78 9.71
N GLU A 96 10.50 -11.55 9.50
CA GLU A 96 11.48 -12.63 9.58
C GLU A 96 11.71 -13.08 11.02
N VAL A 97 11.68 -12.16 11.98
CA VAL A 97 11.74 -12.52 13.42
C VAL A 97 10.47 -13.25 13.86
N GLU A 98 9.29 -12.83 13.39
CA GLU A 98 8.02 -13.54 13.60
C GLU A 98 8.11 -14.97 13.09
N LYS A 99 8.64 -15.18 11.88
CA LYS A 99 8.86 -16.53 11.31
C LYS A 99 9.82 -17.37 12.14
N GLU A 100 10.95 -16.80 12.57
CA GLU A 100 11.92 -17.50 13.43
C GLU A 100 11.34 -17.90 14.78
N LEU A 101 10.41 -17.10 15.31
CA LEU A 101 9.74 -17.35 16.59
C LEU A 101 8.43 -18.15 16.44
N GLY A 102 7.98 -18.42 15.21
CA GLY A 102 6.73 -19.12 14.91
C GLY A 102 5.46 -18.31 15.24
N PHE A 103 5.54 -16.98 15.26
CA PHE A 103 4.40 -16.10 15.55
C PHE A 103 3.47 -16.00 14.34
N GLN A 104 2.17 -16.00 14.62
CA GLN A 104 1.13 -15.94 13.59
C GLN A 104 0.35 -14.63 13.63
N SER A 105 0.31 -14.00 14.81
CA SER A 105 -0.49 -12.80 15.07
C SER A 105 0.30 -11.73 15.83
N LYS A 106 -0.20 -10.50 15.77
CA LYS A 106 0.31 -9.37 16.56
C LYS A 106 0.23 -9.65 18.08
N THR A 107 -0.80 -10.37 18.50
CA THR A 107 -1.03 -10.77 19.90
C THR A 107 0.07 -11.69 20.44
N ASP A 108 0.73 -12.48 19.57
CA ASP A 108 1.86 -13.33 19.98
C ASP A 108 3.06 -12.48 20.40
N ILE A 109 3.30 -11.36 19.71
CA ILE A 109 4.36 -10.39 20.05
C ILE A 109 4.05 -9.73 21.39
N GLU A 110 2.81 -9.33 21.62
CA GLU A 110 2.38 -8.73 22.89
C GLU A 110 2.57 -9.70 24.07
N LYS A 111 2.17 -10.97 23.90
CA LYS A 111 2.38 -12.03 24.88
C LYS A 111 3.85 -12.32 25.14
N PHE A 112 4.69 -12.29 24.10
CA PHE A 112 6.14 -12.48 24.23
C PHE A 112 6.80 -11.29 24.95
N GLY A 113 6.27 -10.09 24.72
CA GLY A 113 6.73 -8.82 25.23
C GLY A 113 7.44 -8.00 24.14
N VAL A 114 6.89 -6.81 23.86
CA VAL A 114 7.37 -5.89 22.80
C VAL A 114 8.87 -5.61 22.92
N GLY A 115 9.38 -5.32 24.13
CA GLY A 115 10.80 -5.04 24.33
C GLY A 115 11.71 -6.22 23.95
N LYS A 116 11.30 -7.46 24.24
CA LYS A 116 12.07 -8.66 23.86
C LYS A 116 12.05 -8.86 22.35
N PHE A 117 10.90 -8.63 21.72
CA PHE A 117 10.75 -8.71 20.27
C PHE A 117 11.62 -7.68 19.54
N VAL A 118 11.63 -6.42 20.01
CA VAL A 118 12.51 -5.36 19.49
C VAL A 118 13.98 -5.74 19.62
N THR A 119 14.40 -6.33 20.75
CA THR A 119 15.78 -6.83 20.90
C THR A 119 16.11 -7.91 19.87
N LYS A 120 15.20 -8.86 19.62
CA LYS A 120 15.39 -9.89 18.59
C LYS A 120 15.52 -9.29 17.18
N CYS A 121 14.76 -8.24 16.88
CA CYS A 121 14.89 -7.50 15.62
C CYS A 121 16.26 -6.83 15.47
N LYS A 122 16.77 -6.19 16.53
CA LYS A 122 18.13 -5.59 16.53
C LYS A 122 19.22 -6.65 16.36
N GLU A 123 19.11 -7.78 17.06
CA GLU A 123 20.05 -8.90 16.92
C GLU A 123 20.09 -9.44 15.48
N ARG A 124 18.92 -9.56 14.84
CA ARG A 124 18.82 -9.96 13.43
C ARG A 124 19.51 -8.96 12.52
N VAL A 125 19.25 -7.66 12.69
CA VAL A 125 19.87 -6.59 11.89
C VAL A 125 21.38 -6.66 11.98
N GLN A 126 21.93 -6.81 13.19
CA GLN A 126 23.38 -6.92 13.37
C GLN A 126 23.95 -8.13 12.62
N LYS A 127 23.35 -9.30 12.82
CA LYS A 127 23.77 -10.55 12.17
C LYS A 127 23.84 -10.40 10.64
N PHE A 128 22.80 -9.83 10.02
CA PHE A 128 22.77 -9.69 8.57
C PHE A 128 23.59 -8.51 8.05
N ALA A 129 23.78 -7.44 8.83
CA ALA A 129 24.74 -6.40 8.51
C ALA A 129 26.17 -6.97 8.42
N ASP A 130 26.57 -7.85 9.33
CA ASP A 130 27.89 -8.51 9.31
C ASP A 130 28.05 -9.43 8.10
N ILE A 131 27.01 -10.22 7.77
CA ILE A 131 27.00 -11.09 6.59
C ILE A 131 27.11 -10.26 5.31
N ILE A 132 26.30 -9.21 5.17
CA ILE A 132 26.28 -8.34 4.00
C ILE A 132 27.62 -7.60 3.84
N THR A 133 28.21 -7.14 4.94
CA THR A 133 29.56 -6.54 4.95
C THR A 133 30.58 -7.51 4.40
N SER A 134 30.61 -8.74 4.92
CA SER A 134 31.53 -9.80 4.46
C SER A 134 31.34 -10.10 2.97
N GLN A 135 30.09 -10.20 2.51
CA GLN A 135 29.77 -10.42 1.11
C GLN A 135 30.17 -9.22 0.22
N SER A 136 30.07 -8.00 0.71
CA SER A 136 30.47 -6.79 -0.02
C SER A 136 31.99 -6.65 -0.12
N ILE A 137 32.72 -7.02 0.92
CA ILE A 137 34.19 -7.15 0.90
C ILE A 137 34.60 -8.20 -0.14
N ARG A 138 33.89 -9.34 -0.20
CA ARG A 138 34.16 -10.38 -1.21
C ARG A 138 33.91 -9.91 -2.65
N LEU A 139 33.02 -8.93 -2.84
CA LEU A 139 32.80 -8.24 -4.13
C LEU A 139 33.83 -7.13 -4.41
N ALA A 140 34.87 -7.01 -3.59
CA ALA A 140 35.89 -5.96 -3.66
C ALA A 140 35.34 -4.53 -3.49
N GLN A 141 34.18 -4.36 -2.87
CA GLN A 141 33.69 -3.02 -2.55
C GLN A 141 34.49 -2.41 -1.40
N TRP A 142 34.90 -1.15 -1.53
CA TRP A 142 35.64 -0.45 -0.48
C TRP A 142 34.76 0.58 0.23
N ASN A 143 34.59 0.40 1.54
CA ASN A 143 33.91 1.34 2.44
C ASN A 143 34.61 1.37 3.80
N HIS A 144 34.35 2.41 4.58
CA HIS A 144 34.65 2.41 6.02
C HIS A 144 33.56 1.60 6.74
N TRP A 145 33.72 0.28 6.79
CA TRP A 145 32.72 -0.65 7.31
C TRP A 145 32.35 -0.38 8.78
N ASP A 146 33.33 -0.06 9.62
CA ASP A 146 33.14 0.31 11.03
C ASP A 146 32.36 1.62 11.22
N ASN A 147 32.25 2.44 10.17
CA ASN A 147 31.52 3.70 10.17
C ASN A 147 30.27 3.62 9.27
N SER A 148 29.69 2.43 9.09
CA SER A 148 28.41 2.29 8.40
C SER A 148 27.31 3.01 9.18
N TYR A 149 26.40 3.69 8.49
CA TYR A 149 25.25 4.30 9.16
C TYR A 149 24.09 3.30 9.26
N HIS A 150 23.32 3.37 10.34
CA HIS A 150 22.19 2.49 10.60
C HIS A 150 20.93 3.30 10.86
N THR A 151 19.81 2.93 10.24
CA THR A 151 18.52 3.63 10.46
C THR A 151 18.04 3.50 11.90
N MET A 152 18.39 2.42 12.60
CA MET A 152 18.08 2.20 14.02
C MET A 152 18.93 3.01 15.01
N SER A 153 19.92 3.78 14.53
CA SER A 153 20.79 4.58 15.40
C SER A 153 20.07 5.78 16.00
N ASP A 154 20.52 6.23 17.18
CA ASP A 154 20.01 7.42 17.85
C ASP A 154 20.14 8.67 16.96
N GLU A 155 21.29 8.85 16.30
CA GLU A 155 21.54 9.98 15.39
C GLU A 155 20.50 10.03 14.26
N ASN A 156 20.23 8.89 13.62
CA ASN A 156 19.24 8.81 12.56
C ASN A 156 17.82 9.08 13.10
N ASN A 157 17.45 8.48 14.23
CA ASN A 157 16.14 8.69 14.84
C ASN A 157 15.90 10.16 15.21
N TYR A 158 16.89 10.83 15.85
CA TYR A 158 16.78 12.26 16.18
C TYR A 158 16.76 13.16 14.95
N THR A 159 17.48 12.79 13.89
CA THR A 159 17.43 13.54 12.62
C THR A 159 16.04 13.46 11.99
N ILE A 160 15.39 12.29 12.02
CA ILE A 160 14.03 12.15 11.50
C ILE A 160 13.03 12.88 12.41
N TRP A 161 13.20 12.85 13.73
CA TRP A 161 12.37 13.66 14.63
C TRP A 161 12.48 15.15 14.29
N HIS A 162 13.68 15.62 13.94
CA HIS A 162 13.89 17.03 13.60
C HIS A 162 13.22 17.38 12.27
N PHE A 163 13.30 16.46 11.30
CA PHE A 163 12.54 16.57 10.06
C PHE A 163 11.03 16.65 10.31
N LEU A 164 10.47 15.77 11.15
CA LEU A 164 9.04 15.79 11.49
C LEU A 164 8.65 17.09 12.20
N LYS A 165 9.50 17.61 13.09
CA LYS A 165 9.27 18.92 13.70
C LYS A 165 9.23 20.04 12.67
N THR A 166 10.17 20.04 11.73
CA THR A 166 10.20 21.01 10.62
C THR A 166 8.91 20.90 9.78
N CYS A 167 8.40 19.69 9.56
CA CYS A 167 7.12 19.49 8.88
C CYS A 167 5.95 20.05 9.69
N GLN A 168 5.92 19.88 11.02
CA GLN A 168 4.91 20.50 11.89
C GLN A 168 4.96 22.03 11.83
N GLU A 169 6.15 22.63 11.91
CA GLU A 169 6.34 24.09 11.86
C GLU A 169 5.90 24.70 10.51
N ARG A 170 5.84 23.88 9.47
CA ARG A 170 5.34 24.23 8.14
C ARG A 170 3.88 23.84 7.91
N ASP A 171 3.17 23.42 8.95
CA ASP A 171 1.76 22.98 8.90
C ASP A 171 1.50 21.84 7.89
N LEU A 172 2.49 20.95 7.75
CA LEU A 172 2.43 19.81 6.84
C LEU A 172 1.95 18.53 7.53
N ILE A 173 2.10 18.40 8.85
CA ILE A 173 1.66 17.21 9.59
C ILE A 173 0.20 17.36 9.99
N TYR A 174 -0.60 16.32 9.77
CA TYR A 174 -1.98 16.25 10.26
C TYR A 174 -2.39 14.80 10.53
N GLN A 175 -3.40 14.63 11.38
CA GLN A 175 -4.10 13.36 11.54
C GLN A 175 -5.28 13.35 10.55
N GLY A 176 -5.35 12.33 9.70
CA GLY A 176 -6.35 12.19 8.67
C GLY A 176 -7.08 10.87 8.76
N THR A 177 -8.32 10.85 8.29
CA THR A 177 -9.04 9.61 8.02
C THR A 177 -8.95 9.30 6.54
N ASP A 178 -8.52 8.08 6.22
CA ASP A 178 -8.44 7.57 4.84
C ASP A 178 -8.79 6.09 4.77
N VAL A 179 -9.15 5.61 3.57
CA VAL A 179 -9.35 4.18 3.32
C VAL A 179 -8.13 3.63 2.59
N MET A 180 -7.55 2.58 3.16
CA MET A 180 -6.36 1.99 2.57
C MET A 180 -6.38 0.47 2.59
N PRO A 181 -5.57 -0.17 1.73
CA PRO A 181 -5.32 -1.59 1.80
C PRO A 181 -4.77 -1.97 3.18
N TRP A 182 -5.47 -2.88 3.83
CA TRP A 182 -5.20 -3.35 5.18
C TRP A 182 -5.00 -4.86 5.14
N CYS A 183 -3.99 -5.33 5.88
CA CYS A 183 -3.83 -6.77 6.11
C CYS A 183 -4.38 -7.10 7.50
N PRO A 184 -5.53 -7.79 7.61
CA PRO A 184 -6.11 -8.25 8.88
C PRO A 184 -5.12 -9.03 9.74
N ARG A 185 -4.39 -9.98 9.13
CA ARG A 185 -3.40 -10.83 9.81
C ARG A 185 -2.23 -10.03 10.39
N CYS A 186 -1.69 -9.07 9.64
CA CYS A 186 -0.57 -8.25 10.09
C CYS A 186 -1.00 -7.00 10.86
N SER A 187 -2.31 -6.70 10.89
CA SER A 187 -2.94 -5.55 11.54
C SER A 187 -2.24 -4.22 11.21
N THR A 188 -2.01 -3.96 9.92
CA THR A 188 -1.40 -2.72 9.44
C THR A 188 -1.80 -2.41 8.00
N GLY A 189 -1.85 -1.12 7.68
CA GLY A 189 -2.03 -0.62 6.33
C GLY A 189 -0.78 -0.81 5.47
N LEU A 190 -0.97 -1.12 4.20
CA LEU A 190 0.06 -1.17 3.17
C LEU A 190 -0.09 0.04 2.26
N SER A 191 1.03 0.66 1.90
CA SER A 191 1.06 1.68 0.86
C SER A 191 0.92 1.06 -0.53
N GLU A 192 0.49 1.85 -1.51
CA GLU A 192 0.38 1.39 -2.91
C GLU A 192 1.71 0.83 -3.44
N HIS A 193 2.83 1.45 -3.09
CA HIS A 193 4.17 0.97 -3.46
C HIS A 193 4.47 -0.44 -2.95
N GLU A 194 4.01 -0.78 -1.74
CA GLU A 194 4.18 -2.13 -1.18
C GLU A 194 3.36 -3.18 -1.94
N ILE A 195 2.27 -2.79 -2.61
CA ILE A 195 1.34 -3.70 -3.29
C ILE A 195 1.66 -3.83 -4.77
N VAL A 196 1.98 -2.73 -5.46
CA VAL A 196 2.25 -2.71 -6.91
C VAL A 196 3.44 -3.59 -7.27
N THR A 197 4.42 -3.72 -6.38
CA THR A 197 5.66 -4.44 -6.66
C THR A 197 5.51 -5.96 -6.58
N GLU A 198 4.76 -6.48 -5.59
CA GLU A 198 4.71 -7.93 -5.30
C GLU A 198 3.32 -8.46 -4.85
N GLY A 199 2.29 -7.61 -4.80
CA GLY A 199 1.01 -7.93 -4.14
C GLY A 199 -0.16 -8.31 -5.04
N TYR A 200 -0.18 -7.90 -6.32
CA TYR A 200 -1.33 -8.18 -7.19
C TYR A 200 -1.23 -9.57 -7.84
N ILE A 201 -2.09 -10.49 -7.36
CA ILE A 201 -2.20 -11.88 -7.81
C ILE A 201 -3.51 -12.04 -8.60
N GLU A 202 -3.47 -12.85 -9.66
CA GLU A 202 -4.68 -13.24 -10.38
C GLU A 202 -5.49 -14.22 -9.53
N THR A 203 -6.67 -13.82 -9.10
CA THR A 203 -7.52 -14.57 -8.18
C THR A 203 -8.93 -14.67 -8.74
N ASP A 204 -9.56 -15.81 -8.49
CA ASP A 204 -10.93 -16.09 -8.86
C ASP A 204 -11.87 -15.72 -7.71
N HIS A 205 -12.70 -14.70 -7.89
CA HIS A 205 -13.74 -14.34 -6.94
C HIS A 205 -15.16 -14.62 -7.48
N PRO A 206 -16.12 -14.92 -6.60
CA PRO A 206 -17.54 -14.90 -6.96
C PRO A 206 -18.01 -13.46 -7.20
N GLY A 207 -18.27 -13.10 -8.45
CA GLY A 207 -18.97 -11.88 -8.84
C GLY A 207 -20.46 -12.00 -8.55
N LEU A 208 -20.90 -11.32 -7.50
CA LEU A 208 -22.27 -11.31 -7.01
C LEU A 208 -23.08 -10.22 -7.71
N PHE A 209 -24.25 -10.59 -8.23
CA PHE A 209 -25.27 -9.65 -8.67
C PHE A 209 -26.41 -9.61 -7.66
N VAL A 210 -26.76 -8.41 -7.22
CA VAL A 210 -27.77 -8.15 -6.19
C VAL A 210 -28.73 -7.07 -6.65
N LYS A 211 -30.00 -7.24 -6.30
CA LYS A 211 -31.10 -6.32 -6.60
C LYS A 211 -31.22 -5.32 -5.46
N PHE A 212 -31.23 -4.03 -5.77
CA PHE A 212 -31.56 -2.96 -4.83
C PHE A 212 -32.97 -2.43 -5.19
N PRO A 213 -34.02 -2.85 -4.45
CA PRO A 213 -35.40 -2.45 -4.75
C PRO A 213 -35.59 -0.93 -4.67
N ILE A 214 -36.27 -0.33 -5.65
CA ILE A 214 -36.53 1.11 -5.64
C ILE A 214 -37.68 1.43 -4.68
N LEU A 215 -37.47 2.41 -3.79
CA LEU A 215 -38.47 2.83 -2.80
C LEU A 215 -39.50 3.79 -3.40
N ASP A 216 -39.08 4.65 -4.32
CA ASP A 216 -39.95 5.67 -4.90
C ASP A 216 -40.78 5.08 -6.06
N SER A 217 -42.03 4.78 -5.74
CA SER A 217 -43.09 4.39 -6.68
C SER A 217 -43.99 5.59 -7.00
N GLY A 218 -43.40 6.72 -7.38
CA GLY A 218 -44.15 7.79 -8.04
C GLY A 218 -45.07 7.22 -9.13
N SER A 219 -46.20 7.87 -9.41
CA SER A 219 -47.30 7.43 -10.30
C SER A 219 -46.93 7.02 -11.74
N LYS A 220 -45.65 7.06 -12.11
CA LYS A 220 -45.07 6.66 -13.39
C LYS A 220 -44.20 5.38 -13.33
N ARG A 221 -44.02 4.75 -12.18
CA ARG A 221 -43.13 3.58 -12.00
C ARG A 221 -43.89 2.28 -11.81
N THR A 222 -43.35 1.19 -12.34
CA THR A 222 -43.93 -0.15 -12.20
C THR A 222 -43.56 -0.75 -10.85
N PRO A 223 -44.42 -1.59 -10.25
CA PRO A 223 -44.02 -2.44 -9.12
C PRO A 223 -42.81 -3.32 -9.47
N ASN A 224 -42.05 -3.75 -8.46
CA ASN A 224 -40.91 -4.67 -8.60
C ASN A 224 -39.75 -4.12 -9.46
N GLU A 225 -39.50 -2.82 -9.36
CA GLU A 225 -38.32 -2.18 -9.94
C GLU A 225 -37.12 -2.31 -9.00
N SER A 226 -35.97 -2.72 -9.54
CA SER A 226 -34.71 -2.80 -8.81
C SER A 226 -33.55 -2.29 -9.65
N ILE A 227 -32.59 -1.67 -8.98
CA ILE A 227 -31.29 -1.37 -9.57
C ILE A 227 -30.43 -2.63 -9.43
N LEU A 228 -29.80 -3.07 -10.53
CA LEU A 228 -28.93 -4.24 -10.49
C LEU A 228 -27.50 -3.81 -10.18
N ILE A 229 -26.94 -4.35 -9.11
CA ILE A 229 -25.60 -4.07 -8.62
C ILE A 229 -24.71 -5.29 -8.83
N TRP A 230 -23.43 -5.06 -9.07
CA TRP A 230 -22.41 -6.10 -9.11
C TRP A 230 -21.26 -5.80 -8.13
N THR A 231 -20.75 -6.83 -7.46
CA THR A 231 -19.57 -6.72 -6.60
C THR A 231 -18.81 -8.04 -6.50
N THR A 232 -17.49 -7.98 -6.37
CA THR A 232 -16.62 -9.12 -6.04
C THR A 232 -16.33 -9.22 -4.54
N THR A 233 -16.80 -8.27 -3.74
CA THR A 233 -16.54 -8.17 -2.29
C THR A 233 -17.86 -8.11 -1.50
N PRO A 234 -18.61 -9.23 -1.39
CA PRO A 234 -19.95 -9.25 -0.78
C PRO A 234 -20.00 -8.65 0.63
N TRP A 235 -18.95 -8.83 1.44
CA TRP A 235 -18.84 -8.26 2.79
C TRP A 235 -19.04 -6.74 2.84
N THR A 236 -18.68 -6.02 1.78
CA THR A 236 -18.83 -4.55 1.70
C THR A 236 -20.30 -4.11 1.59
N LEU A 237 -21.21 -4.98 1.14
CA LEU A 237 -22.64 -4.66 1.02
C LEU A 237 -23.27 -4.31 2.38
N SER A 238 -22.75 -4.88 3.47
CA SER A 238 -23.16 -4.54 4.85
C SER A 238 -22.96 -3.06 5.18
N SER A 239 -22.06 -2.38 4.45
CA SER A 239 -21.66 -0.98 4.64
C SER A 239 -22.05 -0.10 3.45
N ASN A 240 -22.97 -0.57 2.59
CA ASN A 240 -23.48 0.22 1.48
C ASN A 240 -24.15 1.51 1.98
N CYS A 241 -23.77 2.65 1.40
CA CYS A 241 -24.32 3.96 1.75
C CYS A 241 -25.00 4.64 0.55
N ALA A 242 -24.60 4.29 -0.67
CA ALA A 242 -25.19 4.83 -1.91
C ALA A 242 -24.97 3.87 -3.09
N ALA A 243 -25.56 4.20 -4.23
CA ALA A 243 -25.20 3.63 -5.52
C ALA A 243 -24.74 4.77 -6.45
N ALA A 244 -23.93 4.47 -7.46
CA ALA A 244 -23.40 5.48 -8.37
C ALA A 244 -23.56 5.10 -9.83
N VAL A 245 -23.83 6.11 -10.65
CA VAL A 245 -23.98 6.03 -12.11
C VAL A 245 -23.21 7.14 -12.79
N ASN A 246 -22.75 6.91 -14.02
CA ASN A 246 -22.22 7.98 -14.85
C ASN A 246 -23.39 8.70 -15.56
N GLU A 247 -23.49 10.01 -15.41
CA GLU A 247 -24.63 10.79 -15.91
C GLU A 247 -24.82 10.74 -17.43
N ASP A 248 -23.71 10.63 -18.17
CA ASP A 248 -23.68 10.68 -19.63
C ASP A 248 -23.86 9.29 -20.28
N MET A 249 -23.72 8.21 -19.50
CA MET A 249 -23.87 6.84 -19.97
C MET A 249 -25.34 6.49 -20.27
N ASP A 250 -25.54 5.55 -21.21
CA ASP A 250 -26.85 5.03 -21.57
C ASP A 250 -27.26 3.85 -20.68
N TYR A 251 -28.44 3.97 -20.07
CA TYR A 251 -29.05 2.95 -19.23
C TYR A 251 -30.36 2.45 -19.83
N VAL A 252 -30.76 1.26 -19.42
CA VAL A 252 -31.99 0.62 -19.84
C VAL A 252 -32.75 0.09 -18.64
N LYS A 253 -34.08 0.15 -18.76
CA LYS A 253 -35.00 -0.62 -17.93
C LYS A 253 -35.39 -1.87 -18.70
N VAL A 254 -35.19 -3.03 -18.10
CA VAL A 254 -35.46 -4.33 -18.71
C VAL A 254 -36.51 -5.07 -17.88
N GLU A 255 -37.49 -5.67 -18.56
CA GLU A 255 -38.40 -6.65 -17.96
C GLU A 255 -37.82 -8.05 -18.15
N GLN A 256 -37.80 -8.82 -17.07
CA GLN A 256 -37.45 -10.23 -17.09
C GLN A 256 -38.23 -10.94 -15.98
N ASP A 257 -38.97 -11.98 -16.37
CA ASP A 257 -39.74 -12.84 -15.46
C ASP A 257 -40.71 -12.06 -14.53
N GLY A 258 -41.27 -10.94 -15.01
CA GLY A 258 -42.18 -10.08 -14.24
C GLY A 258 -41.50 -9.10 -13.26
N GLU A 259 -40.16 -9.03 -13.27
CA GLU A 259 -39.37 -8.05 -12.52
C GLU A 259 -38.70 -7.04 -13.46
N PHE A 260 -38.41 -5.85 -12.94
CA PHE A 260 -37.81 -4.77 -13.73
C PHE A 260 -36.43 -4.39 -13.20
N TYR A 261 -35.44 -4.38 -14.08
CA TYR A 261 -34.04 -4.11 -13.73
C TYR A 261 -33.50 -2.87 -14.45
N TYR A 262 -32.76 -2.05 -13.71
CA TYR A 262 -31.94 -0.97 -14.27
C TYR A 262 -30.48 -1.38 -14.33
N LEU A 263 -29.87 -1.22 -15.50
CA LEU A 263 -28.46 -1.50 -15.78
C LEU A 263 -28.00 -0.70 -17.01
N ALA A 264 -26.68 -0.58 -17.20
CA ALA A 264 -26.12 0.04 -18.38
C ALA A 264 -26.48 -0.73 -19.65
N LYS A 265 -26.78 -0.02 -20.73
CA LYS A 265 -27.19 -0.60 -22.02
C LYS A 265 -26.13 -1.52 -22.61
N SER A 266 -24.85 -1.18 -22.43
CA SER A 266 -23.71 -1.99 -22.86
C SER A 266 -23.57 -3.31 -22.09
N ARG A 267 -24.28 -3.45 -20.96
CA ARG A 267 -24.20 -4.59 -20.04
C ARG A 267 -25.41 -5.52 -20.09
N LEU A 268 -26.26 -5.43 -21.11
CA LEU A 268 -27.41 -6.33 -21.29
C LEU A 268 -27.03 -7.81 -21.30
N ASN A 269 -25.81 -8.14 -21.76
CA ASN A 269 -25.28 -9.50 -21.79
C ASN A 269 -25.12 -10.15 -20.39
N ILE A 270 -25.18 -9.38 -19.30
CA ILE A 270 -25.13 -9.93 -17.95
C ILE A 270 -26.45 -10.58 -17.52
N LEU A 271 -27.57 -10.24 -18.18
CA LEU A 271 -28.86 -10.85 -17.92
C LEU A 271 -28.88 -12.23 -18.58
N LYS A 272 -29.34 -13.24 -17.83
CA LYS A 272 -29.49 -14.60 -18.34
C LYS A 272 -30.97 -14.90 -18.52
N GLY A 273 -31.37 -15.31 -19.72
CA GLY A 273 -32.76 -15.61 -20.05
C GLY A 273 -33.35 -14.62 -21.05
N GLU A 274 -34.61 -14.85 -21.40
CA GLU A 274 -35.39 -13.93 -22.22
C GLU A 274 -35.69 -12.66 -21.44
N HIS A 275 -35.54 -11.52 -22.10
CA HIS A 275 -35.74 -10.22 -21.49
C HIS A 275 -36.13 -9.19 -22.54
N GLU A 276 -36.93 -8.20 -22.15
CA GLU A 276 -37.42 -7.14 -23.03
C GLU A 276 -36.99 -5.76 -22.52
N ILE A 277 -36.45 -4.93 -23.42
CA ILE A 277 -36.14 -3.54 -23.08
C ILE A 277 -37.44 -2.74 -23.05
N VAL A 278 -37.78 -2.23 -21.87
CA VAL A 278 -38.99 -1.43 -21.62
C VAL A 278 -38.75 0.05 -21.92
N SER A 279 -37.58 0.57 -21.54
CA SER A 279 -37.23 1.96 -21.82
C SER A 279 -35.72 2.21 -21.83
N HIS A 280 -35.32 3.30 -22.50
CA HIS A 280 -33.97 3.84 -22.52
C HIS A 280 -33.92 5.14 -21.73
N MET A 281 -32.80 5.40 -21.05
CA MET A 281 -32.57 6.63 -20.29
C MET A 281 -31.09 6.95 -20.16
N LYS A 282 -30.78 8.16 -19.67
CA LYS A 282 -29.42 8.56 -19.30
C LYS A 282 -29.19 8.35 -17.81
N GLY A 283 -27.93 8.25 -17.39
CA GLY A 283 -27.58 8.10 -15.98
C GLY A 283 -28.11 9.25 -15.12
N LYS A 284 -28.12 10.48 -15.66
CA LYS A 284 -28.73 11.64 -14.99
C LYS A 284 -30.21 11.45 -14.60
N ASP A 285 -30.94 10.59 -15.31
CA ASP A 285 -32.35 10.29 -15.03
C ASP A 285 -32.50 9.31 -13.85
N LEU A 286 -31.39 8.65 -13.45
CA LEU A 286 -31.30 7.75 -12.31
C LEU A 286 -30.75 8.44 -11.05
N VAL A 287 -30.07 9.58 -11.18
CA VAL A 287 -29.52 10.32 -10.03
C VAL A 287 -30.64 10.76 -9.09
N GLY A 288 -30.42 10.55 -7.79
CA GLY A 288 -31.38 10.86 -6.73
C GLY A 288 -32.41 9.77 -6.46
N LEU A 289 -32.42 8.67 -7.23
CA LEU A 289 -33.35 7.57 -6.97
C LEU A 289 -33.07 6.89 -5.65
N LYS A 290 -34.12 6.77 -4.83
CA LYS A 290 -34.07 6.11 -3.54
C LYS A 290 -34.32 4.61 -3.69
N TYR A 291 -33.54 3.82 -2.97
CA TYR A 291 -33.62 2.37 -2.99
C TYR A 291 -33.53 1.80 -1.58
N GLN A 292 -33.93 0.55 -1.42
CA GLN A 292 -33.74 -0.24 -0.21
C GLN A 292 -32.37 -0.90 -0.27
N GLY A 293 -31.52 -0.63 0.71
CA GLY A 293 -30.21 -1.23 0.78
C GLY A 293 -30.27 -2.73 1.11
N PRO A 294 -29.16 -3.45 0.89
CA PRO A 294 -29.12 -4.91 1.02
C PRO A 294 -29.23 -5.38 2.48
N PHE A 295 -28.94 -4.51 3.44
CA PHE A 295 -28.82 -4.81 4.87
C PHE A 295 -29.36 -3.69 5.78
N ASP A 296 -30.45 -3.02 5.37
CA ASP A 296 -31.07 -1.90 6.11
C ASP A 296 -31.54 -2.27 7.53
N GLU A 297 -31.71 -3.57 7.81
CA GLU A 297 -32.03 -4.05 9.15
C GLU A 297 -30.85 -3.99 10.13
N LEU A 298 -29.61 -3.81 9.65
CA LEU A 298 -28.45 -3.70 10.52
C LEU A 298 -28.49 -2.37 11.30
N PRO A 299 -28.18 -2.38 12.61
CA PRO A 299 -28.16 -1.15 13.42
C PRO A 299 -27.34 0.01 12.83
N VAL A 300 -26.20 -0.28 12.20
CA VAL A 300 -25.33 0.73 11.56
C VAL A 300 -25.93 1.37 10.30
N GLN A 301 -26.93 0.71 9.68
CA GLN A 301 -27.63 1.18 8.48
C GLN A 301 -28.90 1.98 8.80
N LYS A 302 -29.24 2.11 10.09
CA LYS A 302 -30.45 2.79 10.51
C LYS A 302 -30.45 4.26 10.04
N ASP A 303 -31.61 4.71 9.55
CA ASP A 303 -31.87 6.09 9.11
C ASP A 303 -31.00 6.56 7.91
N ARG A 304 -30.39 5.63 7.17
CA ARG A 304 -29.60 5.95 5.97
C ARG A 304 -30.51 6.35 4.80
N ASP A 305 -30.08 7.38 4.08
CA ASP A 305 -30.74 7.87 2.86
C ASP A 305 -30.08 7.25 1.62
N HIS A 306 -30.35 5.97 1.39
CA HIS A 306 -29.84 5.24 0.24
C HIS A 306 -30.38 5.83 -1.06
N ARG A 307 -29.48 6.44 -1.83
CA ARG A 307 -29.79 7.07 -3.11
C ARG A 307 -28.71 6.87 -4.16
N VAL A 308 -29.10 7.04 -5.42
CA VAL A 308 -28.17 7.03 -6.55
C VAL A 308 -27.47 8.39 -6.68
N LEU A 309 -26.16 8.36 -6.88
CA LEU A 309 -25.26 9.50 -7.03
C LEU A 309 -24.68 9.55 -8.44
N ALA A 310 -24.28 10.75 -8.87
CA ALA A 310 -23.51 10.94 -10.08
C ALA A 310 -22.02 10.64 -9.82
N TRP A 311 -21.40 9.79 -10.63
CA TRP A 311 -19.96 9.54 -10.58
C TRP A 311 -19.42 9.17 -11.96
N ASP A 312 -18.45 9.96 -12.42
CA ASP A 312 -17.83 9.90 -13.73
C ASP A 312 -16.87 8.73 -13.92
N GLU A 313 -16.33 8.17 -12.84
CA GLU A 313 -15.43 7.00 -12.90
C GLU A 313 -16.18 5.67 -13.11
N VAL A 314 -17.51 5.66 -13.02
CA VAL A 314 -18.31 4.47 -13.37
C VAL A 314 -18.10 4.15 -14.85
N SER A 315 -17.62 2.93 -15.13
CA SER A 315 -17.26 2.49 -16.48
C SER A 315 -18.31 1.61 -17.14
N GLU A 316 -18.30 1.58 -18.47
CA GLU A 316 -19.13 0.67 -19.28
C GLU A 316 -18.62 -0.77 -19.34
N GLY A 317 -17.43 -1.05 -18.83
CA GLY A 317 -16.70 -2.31 -19.05
C GLY A 317 -16.99 -3.41 -18.03
N GLU A 318 -17.40 -3.05 -16.81
CA GLU A 318 -17.46 -3.97 -15.67
C GLU A 318 -18.82 -3.96 -14.96
N GLY A 319 -19.16 -5.08 -14.34
CA GLY A 319 -20.41 -5.24 -13.59
C GLY A 319 -21.67 -4.92 -14.38
N THR A 320 -22.53 -4.09 -13.79
CA THR A 320 -23.83 -3.66 -14.32
C THR A 320 -23.82 -2.23 -14.87
N GLY A 321 -22.68 -1.53 -14.77
CA GLY A 321 -22.59 -0.09 -14.98
C GLY A 321 -23.25 0.75 -13.87
N ILE A 322 -23.58 0.12 -12.74
CA ILE A 322 -24.05 0.78 -11.51
C ILE A 322 -23.26 0.21 -10.34
N VAL A 323 -22.59 1.09 -9.59
CA VAL A 323 -21.64 0.70 -8.56
C VAL A 323 -22.25 0.93 -7.18
N HIS A 324 -22.15 -0.05 -6.29
CA HIS A 324 -22.51 0.16 -4.88
C HIS A 324 -21.36 0.88 -4.17
N ILE A 325 -21.70 1.86 -3.33
CA ILE A 325 -20.73 2.74 -2.69
C ILE A 325 -20.70 2.44 -1.20
N ALA A 326 -19.54 2.02 -0.70
CA ALA A 326 -19.26 1.73 0.70
C ALA A 326 -18.04 2.54 1.18
N PRO A 327 -18.22 3.82 1.56
CA PRO A 327 -17.11 4.75 1.84
C PRO A 327 -16.15 4.34 2.97
N GLY A 328 -16.51 3.37 3.83
CA GLY A 328 -15.59 2.85 4.84
C GLY A 328 -14.77 1.63 4.39
N ALA A 329 -14.98 1.16 3.17
CA ALA A 329 -14.44 -0.09 2.62
C ALA A 329 -13.96 0.03 1.15
N GLY A 330 -13.86 1.24 0.60
CA GLY A 330 -13.27 1.52 -0.72
C GLY A 330 -12.63 2.91 -0.76
N LYS A 331 -11.48 3.07 -1.43
CA LYS A 331 -10.74 4.35 -1.48
C LYS A 331 -11.49 5.37 -2.32
N GLU A 332 -11.90 4.96 -3.51
CA GLU A 332 -12.68 5.75 -4.45
C GLU A 332 -14.06 6.10 -3.88
N ASP A 333 -14.71 5.11 -3.24
CA ASP A 333 -15.98 5.29 -2.52
C ASP A 333 -15.88 6.33 -1.40
N PHE A 334 -14.75 6.37 -0.70
CA PHE A 334 -14.50 7.35 0.36
C PHE A 334 -14.33 8.76 -0.18
N ALA A 335 -13.62 8.93 -1.31
CA ALA A 335 -13.49 10.20 -1.99
C ALA A 335 -14.85 10.72 -2.47
N LEU A 336 -15.66 9.86 -3.09
CA LEU A 336 -17.03 10.18 -3.48
C LEU A 336 -17.91 10.52 -2.26
N GLY A 337 -17.82 9.72 -1.19
CA GLY A 337 -18.55 9.94 0.05
C GLY A 337 -18.22 11.30 0.68
N LYS A 338 -16.94 11.70 0.73
CA LYS A 338 -16.52 13.03 1.17
C LYS A 338 -17.11 14.15 0.32
N ARG A 339 -17.11 13.99 -1.01
CA ARG A 339 -17.65 14.97 -1.95
C ARG A 339 -19.15 15.20 -1.76
N GLU A 340 -19.89 14.12 -1.54
CA GLU A 340 -21.35 14.12 -1.40
C GLU A 340 -21.84 14.28 0.06
N GLY A 341 -20.92 14.43 1.02
CA GLY A 341 -21.25 14.59 2.45
C GLY A 341 -21.84 13.33 3.10
N ILE A 342 -21.44 12.14 2.65
CA ILE A 342 -21.91 10.85 3.16
C ILE A 342 -20.96 10.35 4.25
N GLU A 343 -21.49 10.14 5.44
CA GLU A 343 -20.73 9.58 6.55
C GLU A 343 -20.38 8.09 6.28
N PRO A 344 -19.10 7.70 6.36
CA PRO A 344 -18.68 6.32 6.09
C PRO A 344 -19.14 5.35 7.18
N ILE A 345 -19.50 4.13 6.76
CA ILE A 345 -19.68 2.98 7.65
C ILE A 345 -18.41 2.12 7.56
N ALA A 346 -17.63 2.05 8.64
CA ALA A 346 -16.40 1.26 8.71
C ALA A 346 -16.66 -0.07 9.43
N PRO A 347 -16.72 -1.20 8.72
CA PRO A 347 -17.18 -2.46 9.33
C PRO A 347 -16.15 -3.19 10.18
N LEU A 348 -14.85 -2.98 9.95
CA LEU A 348 -13.81 -3.87 10.46
C LEU A 348 -12.91 -3.22 11.52
N ASN A 349 -12.53 -4.01 12.53
CA ASN A 349 -11.45 -3.66 13.47
C ASN A 349 -10.05 -3.92 12.83
N ASP A 350 -8.99 -3.75 13.62
CA ASP A 350 -7.60 -3.96 13.17
C ASP A 350 -7.28 -5.43 12.78
N LEU A 351 -8.08 -6.40 13.25
CA LEU A 351 -7.95 -7.84 12.97
C LEU A 351 -8.83 -8.30 11.79
N GLY A 352 -9.59 -7.39 11.17
CA GLY A 352 -10.54 -7.72 10.11
C GLY A 352 -11.83 -8.37 10.60
N ASP A 353 -12.16 -8.24 11.89
CA ASP A 353 -13.43 -8.71 12.43
C ASP A 353 -14.46 -7.58 12.41
N PHE A 354 -15.72 -7.94 12.15
CA PHE A 354 -16.83 -7.00 12.18
C PHE A 354 -17.04 -6.42 13.58
N ILE A 355 -17.13 -5.10 13.66
CA ILE A 355 -17.35 -4.36 14.92
C ILE A 355 -18.81 -4.45 15.39
N GLU A 356 -19.08 -3.95 16.59
CA GLU A 356 -20.44 -3.84 17.12
C GLU A 356 -21.36 -3.02 16.19
N GLY A 357 -22.64 -3.40 16.14
CA GLY A 357 -23.65 -2.76 15.30
C GLY A 357 -23.92 -3.46 13.95
N PHE A 358 -23.19 -4.54 13.65
CA PHE A 358 -23.42 -5.39 12.48
C PHE A 358 -24.20 -6.69 12.80
N ASP A 359 -24.83 -6.74 13.98
CA ASP A 359 -25.70 -7.83 14.43
C ASP A 359 -25.05 -9.23 14.23
N TRP A 360 -25.64 -10.11 13.42
CA TRP A 360 -25.16 -11.48 13.16
C TRP A 360 -23.79 -11.57 12.47
N LEU A 361 -23.26 -10.47 11.93
CA LEU A 361 -21.89 -10.38 11.42
C LEU A 361 -20.87 -10.04 12.52
N THR A 362 -21.30 -9.42 13.62
CA THR A 362 -20.41 -8.91 14.68
C THR A 362 -19.48 -10.01 15.21
N GLY A 363 -18.18 -9.71 15.25
CA GLY A 363 -17.14 -10.62 15.72
C GLY A 363 -16.72 -11.71 14.73
N LEU A 364 -17.35 -11.80 13.55
CA LEU A 364 -16.90 -12.69 12.48
C LEU A 364 -15.79 -12.02 11.66
N ASN A 365 -14.82 -12.83 11.22
CA ASN A 365 -13.75 -12.35 10.37
C ASN A 365 -14.21 -12.16 8.93
N VAL A 366 -13.73 -11.12 8.25
CA VAL A 366 -14.09 -10.76 6.87
C VAL A 366 -13.92 -11.90 5.86
N TYR A 367 -12.99 -12.82 6.08
CA TYR A 367 -12.80 -13.96 5.17
C TYR A 367 -13.87 -15.05 5.32
N ASP A 368 -14.61 -15.07 6.44
CA ASP A 368 -15.55 -16.14 6.79
C ASP A 368 -17.03 -15.72 6.66
N VAL A 369 -17.33 -14.51 6.17
CA VAL A 369 -18.70 -13.97 6.15
C VAL A 369 -19.44 -14.12 4.82
N ASN A 370 -18.73 -14.36 3.71
CA ASN A 370 -19.32 -14.31 2.38
C ASN A 370 -20.49 -15.30 2.21
N ASP A 371 -20.37 -16.53 2.72
CA ASP A 371 -21.44 -17.54 2.67
C ASP A 371 -22.72 -17.10 3.40
N LYS A 372 -22.55 -16.50 4.58
CA LYS A 372 -23.68 -15.99 5.37
C LYS A 372 -24.37 -14.81 4.69
N ILE A 373 -23.60 -13.97 4.02
CA ILE A 373 -24.12 -12.86 3.20
C ILE A 373 -24.94 -13.41 2.04
N TYR A 374 -24.46 -14.42 1.34
CA TYR A 374 -25.23 -15.05 0.25
C TYR A 374 -26.55 -15.65 0.73
N GLU A 375 -26.54 -16.36 1.86
CA GLU A 375 -27.74 -16.94 2.44
C GLU A 375 -28.77 -15.87 2.83
N SER A 376 -28.30 -14.76 3.42
CA SER A 376 -29.16 -13.62 3.79
C SER A 376 -29.76 -12.92 2.57
N LEU A 377 -28.96 -12.68 1.51
CA LEU A 377 -29.47 -12.07 0.28
C LEU A 377 -30.50 -12.95 -0.44
N LYS A 378 -30.33 -14.28 -0.38
CA LYS A 378 -31.30 -15.24 -0.92
C LYS A 378 -32.60 -15.25 -0.12
N SER A 379 -32.54 -15.25 1.20
CA SER A 379 -33.73 -15.27 2.05
C SER A 379 -34.57 -14.00 1.91
N LYS A 380 -33.93 -12.87 1.58
CA LYS A 380 -34.58 -11.58 1.28
C LYS A 380 -35.07 -11.44 -0.17
N ASN A 381 -34.86 -12.43 -1.02
CA ASN A 381 -35.19 -12.37 -2.46
C ASN A 381 -34.53 -11.20 -3.23
N VAL A 382 -33.38 -10.71 -2.75
CA VAL A 382 -32.58 -9.67 -3.43
C VAL A 382 -31.37 -10.25 -4.16
N PHE A 383 -31.04 -11.51 -3.93
CA PHE A 383 -30.03 -12.23 -4.72
C PHE A 383 -30.50 -12.40 -6.17
N TYR A 384 -29.66 -12.02 -7.15
CA TYR A 384 -29.94 -12.27 -8.57
C TYR A 384 -29.15 -13.49 -9.07
N ARG A 385 -27.81 -13.39 -9.09
CA ARG A 385 -26.95 -14.49 -9.51
C ARG A 385 -25.52 -14.32 -9.01
N VAL A 386 -24.73 -15.37 -9.18
CA VAL A 386 -23.28 -15.36 -9.00
C VAL A 386 -22.60 -15.87 -10.26
N GLU A 387 -21.45 -15.30 -10.61
CA GLU A 387 -20.55 -15.84 -11.63
C GLU A 387 -19.12 -15.83 -11.15
N LYS A 388 -18.29 -16.71 -11.72
CA LYS A 388 -16.86 -16.70 -11.44
C LYS A 388 -16.22 -15.55 -12.22
N TYR A 389 -15.46 -14.71 -11.54
CA TYR A 389 -14.75 -13.57 -12.13
C TYR A 389 -13.28 -13.63 -11.74
N THR A 390 -12.41 -13.62 -12.75
CA THR A 390 -10.96 -13.67 -12.57
C THR A 390 -10.40 -12.28 -12.76
N HIS A 391 -9.69 -11.77 -11.75
CA HIS A 391 -9.09 -10.44 -11.77
C HIS A 391 -7.82 -10.37 -10.93
N ARG A 392 -7.09 -9.26 -11.05
CA ARG A 392 -5.91 -9.02 -10.22
C ARG A 392 -6.36 -8.39 -8.90
N TYR A 393 -6.23 -9.13 -7.81
CA TYR A 393 -6.63 -8.68 -6.48
C TYR A 393 -5.41 -8.46 -5.56
N PRO A 394 -5.40 -7.41 -4.73
CA PRO A 394 -4.26 -7.12 -3.88
C PRO A 394 -4.16 -8.13 -2.73
N HIS A 395 -2.99 -8.76 -2.61
CA HIS A 395 -2.62 -9.64 -1.52
C HIS A 395 -1.48 -9.03 -0.72
N CYS A 396 -1.44 -9.35 0.56
CA CYS A 396 -0.32 -9.02 1.42
C CYS A 396 0.90 -9.81 0.96
N TRP A 397 1.90 -9.12 0.39
CA TRP A 397 3.16 -9.74 -0.05
C TRP A 397 3.87 -10.53 1.07
N ARG A 398 3.58 -10.23 2.35
CA ARG A 398 4.18 -10.87 3.53
C ARG A 398 3.60 -12.24 3.86
N CYS A 399 2.28 -12.33 3.89
CA CYS A 399 1.56 -13.49 4.40
C CYS A 399 0.66 -14.17 3.39
N GLY A 400 0.54 -13.58 2.19
CA GLY A 400 -0.31 -14.09 1.11
C GLY A 400 -1.81 -13.93 1.36
N SER A 401 -2.25 -13.27 2.44
CA SER A 401 -3.67 -13.04 2.67
C SER A 401 -4.19 -11.94 1.74
N GLU A 402 -5.41 -12.06 1.27
CA GLU A 402 -6.11 -11.00 0.53
C GLU A 402 -6.17 -9.70 1.35
N LEU A 403 -5.90 -8.55 0.75
CA LEU A 403 -6.07 -7.27 1.44
C LEU A 403 -7.55 -6.87 1.44
N VAL A 404 -7.94 -6.16 2.49
CA VAL A 404 -9.24 -5.49 2.58
C VAL A 404 -9.01 -4.00 2.62
N PHE A 405 -9.93 -3.22 2.06
CA PHE A 405 -9.89 -1.79 2.20
C PHE A 405 -10.59 -1.39 3.49
N ARG A 406 -9.92 -0.60 4.31
CA ARG A 406 -10.43 -0.22 5.62
C ARG A 406 -10.18 1.25 5.90
N LEU A 407 -11.19 1.90 6.45
CA LEU A 407 -11.09 3.24 7.03
C LEU A 407 -10.16 3.24 8.25
N VAL A 408 -9.14 4.09 8.23
CA VAL A 408 -8.14 4.22 9.29
C VAL A 408 -7.91 5.68 9.64
N ASN A 409 -7.52 5.92 10.89
CA ASN A 409 -7.04 7.21 11.37
C ASN A 409 -5.52 7.12 11.50
N GLU A 410 -4.80 7.87 10.67
CA GLU A 410 -3.35 7.79 10.53
C GLU A 410 -2.74 9.21 10.42
N TRP A 411 -1.43 9.31 10.58
CA TRP A 411 -0.67 10.55 10.47
C TRP A 411 -0.10 10.71 9.06
N PHE A 412 -0.26 11.90 8.51
CA PHE A 412 0.11 12.23 7.14
C PHE A 412 1.01 13.46 7.07
N ILE A 413 1.80 13.53 6.00
CA ILE A 413 2.48 14.75 5.55
C ILE A 413 1.78 15.23 4.27
N LYS A 414 1.30 16.48 4.29
CA LYS A 414 0.70 17.16 3.13
C LYS A 414 1.72 17.26 2.00
N MET A 415 1.40 16.67 0.85
CA MET A 415 2.27 16.66 -0.31
C MET A 415 1.87 17.70 -1.35
N ASP A 416 0.60 18.08 -1.42
CA ASP A 416 0.09 19.12 -2.33
C ASP A 416 0.96 20.39 -2.35
N PRO A 417 1.34 20.99 -1.20
CA PRO A 417 2.15 22.21 -1.20
C PRO A 417 3.61 21.99 -1.65
N LEU A 418 4.06 20.74 -1.71
CA LEU A 418 5.45 20.37 -1.98
C LEU A 418 5.66 19.89 -3.42
N ARG A 419 4.67 19.24 -4.03
CA ARG A 419 4.78 18.54 -5.34
C ARG A 419 5.41 19.40 -6.42
N GLU A 420 4.98 20.66 -6.57
CA GLU A 420 5.51 21.54 -7.61
C GLU A 420 7.01 21.83 -7.40
N SER A 421 7.43 22.07 -6.16
CA SER A 421 8.83 22.30 -5.83
C SER A 421 9.70 21.05 -6.05
N LEU A 422 9.18 19.87 -5.69
CA LEU A 422 9.83 18.59 -5.91
C LEU A 422 9.98 18.32 -7.42
N ALA A 423 8.93 18.54 -8.21
CA ALA A 423 8.95 18.38 -9.65
C ALA A 423 9.99 19.29 -10.33
N ARG A 424 10.10 20.56 -9.89
CA ARG A 424 11.14 21.47 -10.39
C ARG A 424 12.56 20.97 -10.06
N VAL A 425 12.79 20.43 -8.87
CA VAL A 425 14.10 19.85 -8.51
C VAL A 425 14.37 18.60 -9.35
N THR A 426 13.38 17.71 -9.51
CA THR A 426 13.46 16.49 -10.33
C THR A 426 13.88 16.77 -11.77
N GLN A 427 13.40 17.87 -12.37
CA GLN A 427 13.79 18.28 -13.72
C GLN A 427 15.25 18.75 -13.85
N ASN A 428 15.87 19.16 -12.74
CA ASN A 428 17.27 19.61 -12.71
C ASN A 428 18.28 18.48 -12.44
N ILE A 429 17.80 17.26 -12.20
CA ILE A 429 18.64 16.08 -11.97
C ILE A 429 19.02 15.45 -13.31
N ASN A 430 20.25 14.96 -13.43
CA ASN A 430 20.66 14.17 -14.59
C ASN A 430 20.24 12.70 -14.40
N TRP A 431 19.25 12.25 -15.15
CA TRP A 431 18.69 10.90 -15.06
C TRP A 431 19.33 9.94 -16.08
N VAL A 432 19.74 8.77 -15.60
CA VAL A 432 20.26 7.70 -16.44
C VAL A 432 19.53 6.41 -16.08
N PRO A 433 18.68 5.84 -16.96
CA PRO A 433 18.26 6.37 -18.27
C PRO A 433 17.28 7.56 -18.17
N GLU A 434 17.21 8.39 -19.22
CA GLU A 434 16.42 9.64 -19.23
C GLU A 434 14.92 9.44 -18.95
N PHE A 435 14.36 8.28 -19.29
CA PHE A 435 12.94 8.01 -19.02
C PHE A 435 12.62 7.95 -17.52
N GLY A 436 13.61 7.76 -16.65
CA GLY A 436 13.43 7.76 -15.19
C GLY A 436 12.82 9.07 -14.70
N MET A 437 13.23 10.20 -15.29
CA MET A 437 12.64 11.52 -14.99
C MET A 437 11.14 11.55 -15.27
N LYS A 438 10.71 10.99 -16.41
CA LYS A 438 9.28 11.00 -16.79
C LYS A 438 8.45 10.16 -15.82
N ARG A 439 8.97 9.02 -15.36
CA ARG A 439 8.30 8.18 -14.35
C ARG A 439 8.20 8.88 -13.00
N GLU A 440 9.26 9.56 -12.57
CA GLU A 440 9.27 10.31 -11.31
C GLU A 440 8.29 11.48 -11.35
N LEU A 441 8.24 12.23 -12.45
CA LEU A 441 7.31 13.36 -12.62
C LEU A 441 5.85 12.91 -12.69
N ASP A 442 5.58 11.79 -13.37
CA ASP A 442 4.24 11.20 -13.40
C ASP A 442 3.81 10.75 -12.00
N TRP A 443 4.72 10.13 -11.24
CA TRP A 443 4.46 9.76 -9.86
C TRP A 443 4.19 10.99 -8.97
N LEU A 444 5.05 12.02 -8.99
CA LEU A 444 4.87 13.24 -8.21
C LEU A 444 3.57 13.98 -8.54
N LYS A 445 3.04 13.83 -9.75
CA LYS A 445 1.77 14.43 -10.17
C LYS A 445 0.56 13.72 -9.56
N ASN A 446 0.65 12.40 -9.40
CA ASN A 446 -0.47 11.55 -8.99
C ASN A 446 -0.35 11.04 -7.54
N MET A 447 0.76 11.31 -6.85
CA MET A 447 0.93 10.90 -5.47
C MET A 447 -0.10 11.59 -4.57
N ASP A 448 -0.60 10.90 -3.55
CA ASP A 448 -1.43 11.48 -2.50
C ASP A 448 -0.57 12.04 -1.34
N ASP A 449 -1.22 12.48 -0.26
CA ASP A 449 -0.53 12.83 0.98
C ASP A 449 0.16 11.61 1.59
N TRP A 450 1.36 11.83 2.14
CA TRP A 450 2.22 10.72 2.56
C TRP A 450 1.85 10.26 3.97
N MET A 451 1.24 9.08 4.09
CA MET A 451 1.04 8.42 5.38
C MET A 451 2.38 7.98 6.02
N ILE A 452 2.67 8.50 7.20
CA ILE A 452 3.91 8.23 7.95
C ILE A 452 3.74 7.33 9.17
N SER A 453 2.50 7.09 9.63
CA SER A 453 2.24 6.15 10.73
C SER A 453 2.03 4.71 10.24
N LYS A 454 2.47 3.77 11.07
CA LYS A 454 2.24 2.33 10.91
C LYS A 454 2.04 1.73 12.30
N LYS A 455 1.03 0.87 12.47
CA LYS A 455 0.71 0.24 13.77
C LYS A 455 1.61 -0.98 14.07
N ARG A 456 2.92 -0.77 14.18
CA ARG A 456 3.96 -1.81 14.34
C ARG A 456 4.88 -1.54 15.53
N TYR A 457 5.80 -2.46 15.83
CA TYR A 457 6.58 -2.46 17.07
C TYR A 457 8.06 -2.08 16.90
N TYR A 458 8.65 -2.40 15.74
CA TYR A 458 10.06 -2.20 15.45
C TYR A 458 10.24 -1.20 14.30
N GLY A 459 10.48 0.05 14.68
CA GLY A 459 10.73 1.14 13.75
C GLY A 459 10.98 2.44 14.51
N LEU A 460 10.99 3.56 13.78
CA LEU A 460 10.98 4.88 14.38
C LEU A 460 9.64 5.12 15.08
N ALA A 461 9.68 5.41 16.38
CA ALA A 461 8.50 5.93 17.07
C ALA A 461 8.22 7.36 16.59
N LEU A 462 6.97 7.64 16.19
CA LEU A 462 6.55 8.98 15.85
C LEU A 462 6.59 9.86 17.11
N PRO A 463 7.31 10.99 17.11
CA PRO A 463 7.45 11.86 18.27
C PRO A 463 6.26 12.81 18.43
N ILE A 464 5.04 12.27 18.36
CA ILE A 464 3.80 13.05 18.37
C ILE A 464 3.08 12.82 19.69
N TRP A 465 2.76 13.92 20.38
CA TRP A 465 1.95 13.94 21.59
C TRP A 465 0.61 14.61 21.28
N GLU A 466 -0.47 13.88 21.50
CA GLU A 466 -1.85 14.36 21.35
C GLU A 466 -2.36 14.89 22.69
N PHE A 467 -3.10 16.00 22.66
CA PHE A 467 -3.77 16.59 23.82
C PHE A 467 -5.27 16.30 23.79
N GLU A 468 -5.94 16.39 24.95
CA GLU A 468 -7.39 16.10 25.06
C GLU A 468 -8.28 17.03 24.22
N ASP A 469 -7.78 18.22 23.85
CA ASP A 469 -8.49 19.18 23.00
C ASP A 469 -8.35 18.87 21.49
N GLY A 470 -7.69 17.77 21.13
CA GLY A 470 -7.44 17.36 19.75
C GLY A 470 -6.24 18.03 19.08
N SER A 471 -5.54 18.94 19.78
CA SER A 471 -4.28 19.48 19.29
C SER A 471 -3.13 18.48 19.49
N PHE A 472 -2.00 18.71 18.81
CA PHE A 472 -0.83 17.84 18.94
C PHE A 472 0.48 18.61 18.89
N TYR A 473 1.53 18.00 19.46
CA TYR A 473 2.89 18.53 19.47
C TYR A 473 3.89 17.49 18.96
N VAL A 474 4.77 17.91 18.05
CA VAL A 474 5.88 17.10 17.58
C VAL A 474 7.15 17.48 18.34
N VAL A 475 7.84 16.49 18.93
CA VAL A 475 9.16 16.66 19.55
C VAL A 475 10.24 16.55 18.48
N GLY A 476 11.09 17.58 18.35
CA GLY A 476 12.06 17.68 17.26
C GLY A 476 13.38 16.96 17.47
N SER A 477 14.00 17.04 18.63
CA SER A 477 15.21 16.26 18.94
C SER A 477 15.53 16.45 20.42
N LYS A 478 16.60 15.78 20.87
CA LYS A 478 17.32 16.20 22.08
C LYS A 478 17.83 17.64 21.97
#